data_AF-A0A661H4A7-F1
#
_entry.id   AF-A0A661H4A7-F1
#
_cell.length_a   1.000
_cell.length_b   1.000
_cell.length_c   1.000
_cell.angle_alpha   90.00
_cell.angle_beta   90.00
_cell.angle_gamma   90.00
#
_symmetry.space_group_name_H-M   'P 1'
#
loop_
_entity.id
_entity.type
_entity.pdbx_description
1 polymer ?
#
loop_
_entity_poly.entity_id
_entity_poly.type
_entity_poly.pdbx_seq_one_letter_code
_entity_poly.pdbx_strand_id
1 'polypeptide(L)'
;MNLVVKIAAGILLAGLVVGVGRVIVVTVAANQAQKQIQSIGEDLRRKQLARVRQTNAEKAKKLRQAQLQKELEEAQRKLAWKKEQAFFKYYAEPEDCLNYESDAHMVECVNSKMRARGEFNAKWVANQIPY
;
A
#
# COMPACT_ATOMS: atom_id res chain seq x y z
N MET A 1 -62.08 52.11 34.46
CA MET A 1 -61.30 50.85 34.47
C MET A 1 -60.64 50.69 35.83
N ASN A 2 -60.97 49.63 36.57
CA ASN A 2 -60.46 49.38 37.92
C ASN A 2 -58.94 49.17 37.92
N LEU A 3 -58.26 49.71 38.95
CA LEU A 3 -56.81 49.68 39.17
C LEU A 3 -56.20 48.27 38.97
N VAL A 4 -56.94 47.25 39.39
CA VAL A 4 -56.58 45.82 39.30
C VAL A 4 -56.31 45.37 37.87
N VAL A 5 -57.10 45.83 36.89
CA VAL A 5 -56.94 45.45 35.48
C VAL A 5 -55.65 46.02 34.89
N LYS A 6 -55.26 47.23 35.31
CA LYS A 6 -54.00 47.85 34.87
C LYS A 6 -52.77 47.12 35.43
N ILE A 7 -52.84 46.67 36.69
CA ILE A 7 -51.76 45.91 37.34
C ILE A 7 -51.60 44.54 36.68
N ALA A 8 -52.70 43.81 36.47
CA ALA A 8 -52.67 42.51 35.81
C ALA A 8 -52.12 42.59 34.38
N ALA A 9 -52.52 43.61 33.61
CA ALA A 9 -52.00 43.84 32.27
C ALA A 9 -50.49 44.13 32.26
N GLY A 10 -49.99 44.90 33.23
CA GLY A 10 -48.56 45.19 33.37
C GLY A 10 -47.71 43.96 33.67
N ILE A 11 -48.20 43.08 34.56
CA ILE A 11 -47.52 41.82 34.90
C ILE A 11 -47.48 40.87 33.69
N LEU A 12 -48.59 40.75 32.97
CA LEU A 12 -48.66 39.94 31.76
C LEU A 12 -47.70 40.44 30.67
N LEU A 13 -47.65 41.76 30.45
CA LEU A 13 -46.71 42.37 29.51
C LEU A 13 -45.25 42.14 29.91
N ALA A 14 -44.91 42.31 31.19
CA ALA A 14 -43.56 42.07 31.68
C ALA A 14 -43.14 40.59 31.50
N GLY A 15 -44.04 39.65 31.80
CA GLY A 15 -43.80 38.22 31.58
C GLY A 15 -43.57 37.89 30.10
N LEU A 16 -44.35 38.50 29.21
CA LEU A 16 -44.23 38.30 27.76
C LEU A 16 -42.91 38.87 27.22
N VAL A 17 -42.51 40.07 27.64
CA VAL A 17 -41.24 40.69 27.26
C VAL A 17 -40.05 39.86 27.71
N VAL A 18 -40.06 39.36 28.96
CA VAL A 18 -39.00 38.50 29.50
C VAL A 18 -38.96 37.15 28.76
N GLY A 19 -40.14 36.58 28.47
CA GLY A 19 -40.26 35.33 27.71
C GLY A 19 -39.66 35.46 26.32
N VAL A 20 -40.05 36.49 25.56
CA VAL A 20 -39.54 36.76 24.21
C VAL A 20 -38.04 37.06 24.25
N GLY A 21 -37.56 37.85 25.21
CA GLY A 21 -36.14 38.16 25.37
C GLY A 21 -35.28 36.90 25.56
N ARG A 22 -35.75 35.95 26.39
CA ARG A 22 -35.06 34.67 26.59
C ARG A 22 -35.02 33.83 25.31
N VAL A 23 -36.12 33.77 24.56
CA VAL A 23 -36.19 33.03 23.28
C VAL A 23 -35.20 33.61 22.27
N ILE A 24 -35.10 34.93 22.17
CA ILE A 24 -34.15 35.61 21.26
C ILE A 24 -32.70 35.29 21.64
N VAL A 25 -32.35 35.36 22.93
CA VAL A 25 -30.99 35.06 23.39
C VAL A 25 -30.62 33.60 23.09
N VAL A 26 -31.52 32.66 23.38
CA VAL A 26 -31.27 31.22 23.15
C VAL A 26 -31.11 30.92 21.65
N THR A 27 -31.95 31.50 20.80
CA THR A 27 -31.86 31.29 19.34
C THR A 27 -30.59 31.87 18.72
N VAL A 28 -30.14 33.05 19.16
CA VAL A 28 -28.87 33.64 18.69
C VAL A 28 -27.67 32.79 19.14
N ALA A 29 -27.66 32.35 20.39
CA ALA A 29 -26.60 31.47 20.91
C ALA A 29 -26.57 30.11 20.18
N ALA A 30 -27.74 29.51 19.93
CA ALA A 30 -27.86 28.25 19.19
C ALA A 30 -27.34 28.39 17.74
N ASN A 31 -27.69 29.47 17.04
CA ASN A 31 -27.24 29.72 15.66
C ASN A 31 -25.71 29.91 15.56
N GLN A 32 -25.09 30.53 16.57
CA GLN A 32 -23.63 30.67 16.61
C GLN A 32 -22.93 29.33 16.89
N ALA A 33 -23.46 28.54 17.83
CA ALA A 33 -22.94 27.22 18.14
C ALA A 33 -23.01 26.27 16.92
N GLN A 34 -24.11 26.32 16.17
CA GLN A 34 -24.30 25.47 14.99
C GLN A 34 -23.28 25.74 13.88
N LYS A 35 -22.89 27.01 13.67
CA LYS A 35 -21.83 27.37 12.72
C LYS A 35 -20.46 26.81 13.10
N GLN A 36 -20.11 26.85 14.40
CA GLN A 36 -18.84 26.29 14.88
C GLN A 36 -18.80 24.75 14.75
N ILE A 37 -19.92 24.08 15.01
CA ILE A 37 -20.03 22.62 14.86
C ILE A 37 -19.86 22.23 13.38
N GLN A 38 -20.44 22.98 12.45
CA GLN A 38 -20.29 22.73 11.02
C GLN A 38 -18.84 22.86 10.56
N SER A 39 -18.13 23.93 10.96
CA SER A 39 -16.71 24.10 10.60
C SER A 39 -15.81 22.99 11.16
N ILE A 40 -16.06 22.56 12.41
CA ILE A 40 -15.31 21.45 13.01
C ILE A 40 -15.58 20.13 12.27
N GLY A 41 -16.84 19.88 11.89
CA GLY A 41 -17.22 18.70 11.11
C GLY A 41 -16.56 18.66 9.73
N GLU A 42 -16.50 19.79 9.04
CA GLU A 42 -15.83 19.89 7.74
C GLU A 42 -14.31 19.67 7.84
N ASP A 43 -13.66 20.25 8.85
CA ASP A 43 -12.22 20.08 9.06
C ASP A 43 -11.86 18.63 9.41
N LEU A 44 -12.67 17.97 10.25
CA LEU A 44 -12.50 16.55 10.54
C LEU A 44 -12.65 15.71 9.27
N ARG A 45 -13.67 16.01 8.46
CA ARG A 45 -13.94 15.31 7.20
C ARG A 45 -12.82 15.50 6.20
N ARG A 46 -12.28 16.71 6.06
CA ARG A 46 -11.11 17.01 5.21
C ARG A 46 -9.88 16.24 5.66
N LYS A 47 -9.59 16.22 6.97
CA LYS A 47 -8.46 15.45 7.53
C LYS A 47 -8.62 13.94 7.30
N GLN A 48 -9.82 13.40 7.50
CA GLN A 48 -10.11 11.99 7.23
C GLN A 48 -9.94 11.65 5.74
N LEU A 49 -10.50 12.48 4.84
CA LEU A 49 -10.35 12.28 3.39
C LEU A 49 -8.89 12.35 2.95
N ALA A 50 -8.12 13.31 3.48
CA ALA A 50 -6.69 13.41 3.21
C ALA A 50 -5.94 12.16 3.67
N ARG A 51 -6.24 11.66 4.88
CA ARG A 51 -5.62 10.44 5.42
C ARG A 51 -5.94 9.21 4.58
N VAL A 52 -7.22 9.03 4.20
CA VAL A 52 -7.65 7.93 3.34
C VAL A 52 -6.97 8.01 1.97
N ARG A 53 -6.88 9.21 1.36
CA ARG A 53 -6.18 9.40 0.09
C ARG A 53 -4.70 9.03 0.21
N GLN A 54 -4.01 9.48 1.27
CA GLN A 54 -2.60 9.13 1.51
C GLN A 54 -2.42 7.63 1.69
N THR A 55 -3.24 6.97 2.53
CA THR A 55 -3.17 5.52 2.75
C THR A 55 -3.44 4.75 1.47
N ASN A 56 -4.42 5.15 0.67
CA ASN A 56 -4.73 4.49 -0.60
C ASN A 56 -3.61 4.69 -1.62
N ALA A 57 -3.02 5.88 -1.70
CA ALA A 57 -1.88 6.15 -2.56
C ALA A 57 -0.65 5.31 -2.16
N GLU A 58 -0.39 5.18 -0.86
CA GLU A 58 0.72 4.34 -0.35
C GLU A 58 0.48 2.86 -0.66
N LYS A 59 -0.74 2.35 -0.40
CA LYS A 59 -1.12 0.97 -0.75
C LYS A 59 -0.97 0.70 -2.25
N ALA A 60 -1.42 1.63 -3.10
CA ALA A 60 -1.27 1.51 -4.55
C ALA A 60 0.21 1.48 -4.98
N LYS A 61 1.06 2.31 -4.37
CA LYS A 61 2.52 2.29 -4.61
C LYS A 61 3.13 0.95 -4.21
N LYS A 62 2.83 0.46 -3.00
CA LYS A 62 3.32 -0.84 -2.51
C LYS A 62 2.88 -2.00 -3.41
N LEU A 63 1.63 -2.00 -3.84
CA LEU A 63 1.12 -3.02 -4.76
C LEU A 63 1.85 -3.02 -6.10
N ARG A 64 2.06 -1.83 -6.68
CA ARG A 64 2.82 -1.69 -7.93
C ARG A 64 4.27 -2.16 -7.79
N GLN A 65 4.93 -1.80 -6.68
CA GLN A 65 6.28 -2.27 -6.38
C GLN A 65 6.35 -3.79 -6.24
N ALA A 66 5.40 -4.39 -5.51
CA ALA A 66 5.32 -5.84 -5.35
C ALA A 66 5.07 -6.56 -6.69
N GLN A 67 4.23 -5.99 -7.56
CA GLN A 67 4.01 -6.51 -8.92
C GLN A 67 5.29 -6.47 -9.75
N LEU A 68 5.98 -5.33 -9.77
CA LEU A 68 7.24 -5.18 -10.50
C LEU A 68 8.31 -6.16 -10.00
N GLN A 69 8.39 -6.36 -8.68
CA GLN A 69 9.31 -7.35 -8.10
C GLN A 69 8.98 -8.77 -8.54
N LYS A 70 7.70 -9.15 -8.56
CA LYS A 70 7.28 -10.47 -9.04
C LYS A 70 7.61 -10.66 -10.52
N GLU A 71 7.34 -9.66 -11.36
CA GLU A 71 7.67 -9.72 -12.79
C GLU A 71 9.18 -9.86 -13.02
N LEU A 72 10.00 -9.13 -12.27
CA LEU A 72 11.45 -9.24 -12.32
C LEU A 72 11.92 -10.64 -11.88
N GLU A 73 11.37 -11.17 -10.79
CA GLU A 73 11.69 -12.51 -10.30
C GLU A 73 11.32 -13.59 -11.31
N GLU A 74 10.14 -13.50 -11.92
CA GLU A 74 9.70 -14.43 -12.96
C GLU A 74 10.60 -14.35 -14.20
N ALA A 75 10.99 -13.14 -14.63
CA ALA A 75 11.91 -12.95 -15.75
C ALA A 75 13.28 -13.55 -15.46
N GLN A 76 13.80 -13.34 -14.24
CA GLN A 76 15.06 -13.95 -13.79
C GLN A 76 14.97 -15.47 -13.74
N ARG A 77 13.87 -16.04 -13.21
CA ARG A 77 13.63 -17.49 -13.20
C ARG A 77 13.60 -18.07 -14.62
N LYS A 78 12.90 -17.41 -15.55
CA LYS A 78 12.85 -17.83 -16.96
C LYS A 78 14.23 -17.78 -17.62
N LEU A 79 15.01 -16.73 -17.35
CA LEU A 79 16.38 -16.61 -17.87
C LEU A 79 17.30 -17.68 -17.28
N ALA A 80 17.22 -17.92 -15.97
CA ALA A 80 17.98 -18.98 -15.30
C ALA A 80 17.64 -20.36 -15.86
N TRP A 81 16.36 -20.63 -16.09
CA TRP A 81 15.89 -21.86 -16.73
C TRP A 81 16.45 -22.04 -18.14
N LYS A 82 16.38 -21.00 -18.99
CA LYS A 82 16.97 -21.04 -20.34
C LYS A 82 18.48 -21.29 -20.30
N LYS A 83 19.17 -20.63 -19.38
CA LYS A 83 20.61 -20.81 -19.17
C LYS A 83 20.94 -22.25 -18.77
N GLU A 84 20.15 -22.85 -17.89
CA GLU A 84 20.32 -24.24 -17.48
C GLU A 84 20.09 -25.21 -18.64
N GLN A 85 19.02 -25.00 -19.42
CA GLN A 85 18.77 -25.81 -20.62
C GLN A 85 19.90 -25.71 -21.64
N ALA A 86 20.45 -24.50 -21.84
CA ALA A 86 21.59 -24.31 -22.73
C ALA A 86 22.85 -25.01 -22.20
N PHE A 87 23.05 -25.05 -20.88
CA PHE A 87 24.15 -25.81 -20.29
C PHE A 87 24.02 -27.31 -20.55
N PHE A 88 22.83 -27.90 -20.36
CA PHE A 88 22.61 -29.32 -20.66
C PHE A 88 22.82 -29.69 -22.13
N LYS A 89 22.63 -28.73 -23.05
CA LYS A 89 22.96 -28.93 -24.47
C LYS A 89 24.46 -28.76 -24.75
N TYR A 90 25.15 -27.91 -23.98
CA TYR A 90 26.57 -27.64 -24.13
C TYR A 90 27.44 -28.77 -23.55
N TYR A 91 27.04 -29.33 -22.41
CA TYR A 91 27.79 -30.33 -21.67
C TYR A 91 26.96 -31.61 -21.54
N ALA A 92 27.44 -32.67 -22.19
CA ALA A 92 26.99 -34.03 -21.94
C ALA A 92 27.94 -34.67 -20.93
N GLU A 93 27.38 -35.21 -19.85
CA GLU A 93 28.16 -35.91 -18.83
C GLU A 93 28.70 -37.22 -19.44
N PRO A 94 30.01 -37.50 -19.35
CA PRO A 94 30.54 -38.73 -19.90
C PRO A 94 30.05 -39.94 -19.08
N GLU A 95 29.98 -41.11 -19.73
CA GLU A 95 29.35 -42.30 -19.16
C GLU A 95 30.07 -42.81 -17.90
N ASP A 96 31.40 -42.61 -17.83
CA ASP A 96 32.23 -42.94 -16.66
C ASP A 96 31.80 -42.18 -15.40
N CYS A 97 31.32 -40.95 -15.55
CA CYS A 97 30.83 -40.13 -14.46
C CYS A 97 29.41 -40.47 -13.98
N LEU A 98 28.72 -41.42 -14.63
CA LEU A 98 27.41 -41.91 -14.17
C LEU A 98 27.51 -42.91 -13.03
N ASN A 99 28.66 -43.59 -12.89
CA ASN A 99 28.91 -44.54 -11.81
C ASN A 99 30.35 -44.38 -11.30
N TYR A 100 30.49 -43.78 -10.12
CA TYR A 100 31.82 -43.50 -9.56
C TYR A 100 32.53 -44.79 -9.16
N GLU A 101 33.71 -44.98 -9.73
CA GLU A 101 34.58 -46.11 -9.39
C GLU A 101 35.32 -45.91 -8.06
N SER A 102 35.47 -44.65 -7.63
CA SER A 102 36.11 -44.26 -6.36
C SER A 102 35.76 -42.82 -6.00
N ASP A 103 36.04 -42.42 -4.76
CA ASP A 103 35.90 -41.03 -4.31
C ASP A 103 36.78 -40.08 -5.13
N ALA A 104 37.97 -40.51 -5.55
CA ALA A 104 38.85 -39.72 -6.40
C ALA A 104 38.22 -39.49 -7.80
N HIS A 105 37.60 -40.53 -8.37
CA HIS A 105 36.88 -40.43 -9.63
C HIS A 105 35.66 -39.50 -9.51
N MET A 106 34.87 -39.60 -8.43
CA MET A 106 33.77 -38.68 -8.15
C MET A 106 34.24 -37.22 -8.15
N VAL A 107 35.34 -36.93 -7.45
CA VAL A 107 35.91 -35.58 -7.37
C VAL A 107 36.33 -35.08 -8.76
N GLU A 108 36.97 -35.92 -9.57
CA GLU A 108 37.36 -35.55 -10.93
C GLU A 108 36.15 -35.25 -11.82
N CYS A 109 35.10 -36.06 -11.76
CA CYS A 109 33.85 -35.83 -12.49
C CYS A 109 33.18 -34.51 -12.09
N VAL A 110 33.09 -34.22 -10.79
CA VAL A 110 32.55 -32.95 -10.30
C VAL A 110 33.42 -31.78 -10.77
N ASN A 111 34.75 -31.90 -10.69
CA ASN A 111 35.68 -30.87 -11.15
C ASN A 111 35.58 -30.63 -12.66
N SER A 112 35.43 -31.68 -13.47
CA SER A 112 35.22 -31.61 -14.91
C SER A 112 33.93 -30.84 -15.24
N LYS A 113 32.82 -31.20 -14.59
CA LYS A 113 31.53 -30.50 -14.72
C LYS A 113 31.63 -29.03 -14.31
N MET A 114 32.34 -28.73 -13.23
CA MET A 114 32.58 -27.35 -12.77
C MET A 114 33.41 -26.54 -13.77
N ARG A 115 34.45 -27.13 -14.37
CA ARG A 115 35.24 -26.51 -15.45
C ARG A 115 34.35 -26.21 -16.66
N ALA A 116 33.57 -27.18 -17.12
CA ALA A 116 32.63 -27.00 -18.22
C ALA A 116 31.59 -25.90 -17.94
N ARG A 117 31.10 -25.81 -16.69
CA ARG A 117 30.19 -24.74 -16.25
C ARG A 117 30.85 -23.36 -16.29
N GLY A 118 32.12 -23.27 -15.91
CA GLY A 118 32.92 -22.04 -16.00
C GLY A 118 33.08 -21.55 -17.43
N GLU A 119 33.48 -22.45 -18.33
CA GLU A 119 33.61 -22.14 -19.77
C GLU A 119 32.28 -21.75 -20.40
N PHE A 120 31.21 -22.50 -20.09
CA PHE A 120 29.85 -22.18 -20.53
C PHE A 120 29.45 -20.77 -20.09
N ASN A 121 29.69 -20.41 -18.82
CA ASN A 121 29.35 -19.09 -18.31
C ASN A 121 30.11 -17.98 -19.04
N ALA A 122 31.41 -18.18 -19.33
CA ALA A 122 32.20 -17.23 -20.10
C ALA A 122 31.63 -17.02 -21.52
N LYS A 123 31.29 -18.11 -22.21
CA LYS A 123 30.67 -18.08 -23.55
C LYS A 123 29.25 -17.50 -23.53
N TRP A 124 28.47 -17.78 -22.48
CA TRP A 124 27.12 -17.26 -22.29
C TRP A 124 27.13 -15.73 -22.13
N VAL A 125 28.01 -15.20 -21.29
CA VAL A 125 28.17 -13.74 -21.10
C VAL A 125 28.67 -13.07 -22.39
N ALA A 126 29.52 -13.75 -23.16
CA ALA A 126 29.99 -13.28 -24.46
C ALA A 126 28.96 -13.42 -25.61
N ASN A 127 27.73 -13.87 -25.34
CA ASN A 127 26.69 -14.15 -26.34
C ASN A 127 27.12 -15.15 -27.44
N GLN A 128 28.05 -16.06 -27.13
CA GLN A 128 28.57 -17.06 -28.07
C GLN A 128 27.75 -18.37 -28.06
N ILE A 129 26.75 -18.47 -27.18
CA ILE A 129 25.83 -19.61 -27.12
C ILE A 129 24.43 -19.08 -27.43
N PRO A 130 23.77 -19.57 -28.50
CA PRO A 130 22.44 -19.11 -28.87
C PRO A 130 21.40 -19.49 -27.82
N TYR A 131 20.45 -18.59 -27.58
CA TYR A 131 19.34 -18.69 -26.62
C TYR A 131 18.08 -19.33 -27.21
#